data_AF-A0A9W7A2Y7-F1
#
_entry.id   AF-A0A9W7A2Y7-F1
#
_cell.length_a   1.000
_cell.length_b   1.000
_cell.length_c   1.000
_cell.angle_alpha   90.00
_cell.angle_beta   90.00
_cell.angle_gamma   90.00
#
_symmetry.space_group_name_H-M   'P 1'
#
loop_
_entity.id
_entity.type
_entity.pdbx_description
1 polymer ?
#
loop_
_entity_poly.entity_id
_entity_poly.type
_entity_poly.pdbx_seq_one_letter_code
_entity_poly.pdbx_strand_id
1 'polypeptide(L)'
;MPTVFSTLLLLVVLLSLKFPHTSPFLLAPSFTPRSTSLASTPPPTTPPTPLNSLQSQVSNLRKIIAKEYSTFFQPIYPEYYSPTVSFTDPMVSFTGLSKYESNIATIGGRNLLGSLLFDPSDSRIILHTITGGDVTSASSSSPSFTDIVTRWTLTATFKPTQSRIIFTGISTYNVKLQNDKVIVSDQLDSWDSINLQPGGTYLPVSTLTGIKDFVDQAFVKGPSQKVSDSEIPYLTVRRAKDYTVRKYPTSTWIQIPYDRREEGYEKLGRVVKGYENKVLKPCRFDINDKNSDSKIMSWCIGYGDDPSIPPSIQTSLQSFSATIQTSPERTVAVLNIPEATPNTVKTAEQQLIKYLETDGLTPSPSSSLVFAQYDEVFKMGKRRVEVWKDVTSIWN
;
A
#
# COMPACT_ATOMS: atom_id res chain seq x y z
N MET A 1 -29.54 -4.05 14.48
CA MET A 1 -28.10 -4.04 14.13
C MET A 1 -27.21 -5.08 14.84
N PRO A 2 -27.53 -5.69 16.01
CA PRO A 2 -26.63 -6.69 16.61
C PRO A 2 -26.63 -8.05 15.89
N THR A 3 -27.69 -8.36 15.11
CA THR A 3 -27.81 -9.61 14.37
C THR A 3 -26.84 -9.72 13.19
N VAL A 4 -26.61 -8.64 12.42
CA VAL A 4 -25.71 -8.66 11.25
C VAL A 4 -24.24 -8.86 11.67
N PHE A 5 -23.84 -8.26 12.80
CA PHE A 5 -22.50 -8.42 13.37
C PHE A 5 -22.26 -9.86 13.83
N SER A 6 -23.26 -10.49 14.45
CA SER A 6 -23.17 -11.88 14.92
C SER A 6 -23.09 -12.87 13.75
N THR A 7 -23.83 -12.66 12.66
CA THR A 7 -23.81 -13.58 11.51
C THR A 7 -22.52 -13.47 10.69
N LEU A 8 -21.90 -12.29 10.60
CA LEU A 8 -20.64 -12.11 9.88
C LEU A 8 -19.42 -12.51 10.72
N LEU A 9 -19.42 -12.27 12.04
CA LEU A 9 -18.42 -12.82 12.94
C LEU A 9 -18.47 -14.36 12.90
N LEU A 10 -19.68 -14.93 12.86
CA LEU A 10 -19.89 -16.36 12.60
C LEU A 10 -19.37 -16.76 11.22
N LEU A 11 -19.57 -15.97 10.16
CA LEU A 11 -19.06 -16.27 8.82
C LEU A 11 -17.53 -16.22 8.75
N VAL A 12 -16.88 -15.25 9.41
CA VAL A 12 -15.41 -15.12 9.52
C VAL A 12 -14.82 -16.24 10.38
N VAL A 13 -15.51 -16.67 11.44
CA VAL A 13 -15.13 -17.84 12.26
C VAL A 13 -15.38 -19.16 11.51
N LEU A 14 -16.44 -19.25 10.70
CA LEU A 14 -16.74 -20.41 9.84
C LEU A 14 -15.76 -20.50 8.65
N LEU A 15 -15.28 -19.36 8.15
CA LEU A 15 -14.16 -19.27 7.20
C LEU A 15 -12.88 -19.90 7.78
N SER A 16 -12.70 -19.89 9.11
CA SER A 16 -11.58 -20.54 9.80
C SER A 16 -11.82 -22.03 10.10
N LEU A 17 -13.06 -22.53 9.97
CA LEU A 17 -13.45 -23.89 10.34
C LEU A 17 -13.93 -24.69 9.12
N LYS A 18 -12.96 -25.39 8.51
CA LYS A 18 -13.09 -26.61 7.69
C LYS A 18 -14.31 -26.70 6.76
N PHE A 19 -14.08 -26.48 5.47
CA PHE A 19 -14.88 -27.11 4.40
C PHE A 19 -14.08 -28.27 3.76
N PRO A 20 -14.64 -29.49 3.66
CA PRO A 20 -14.07 -30.52 2.80
C PRO A 20 -14.35 -30.15 1.34
N HIS A 21 -13.31 -29.89 0.55
CA HIS A 21 -13.44 -29.72 -0.89
C HIS A 21 -13.48 -31.08 -1.58
N THR A 22 -14.57 -31.36 -2.29
CA THR A 22 -14.62 -32.31 -3.40
C THR A 22 -14.29 -31.56 -4.68
N SER A 23 -13.25 -32.02 -5.40
CA SER A 23 -12.83 -31.47 -6.69
C SER A 23 -13.62 -32.10 -7.84
N PRO A 24 -14.11 -31.33 -8.83
CA PRO A 24 -14.42 -31.88 -10.14
C PRO A 24 -13.17 -31.80 -11.04
N PHE A 25 -12.84 -32.94 -11.65
CA PHE A 25 -11.86 -33.06 -12.72
C PHE A 25 -12.32 -32.27 -13.95
N LEU A 26 -11.45 -31.41 -14.49
CA LEU A 26 -11.55 -30.92 -15.87
C LEU A 26 -10.21 -31.15 -16.58
N LEU A 27 -10.31 -31.85 -17.71
CA LEU A 27 -9.24 -32.27 -18.59
C LEU A 27 -8.61 -31.05 -19.30
N ALA A 28 -7.28 -30.96 -19.26
CA ALA A 28 -6.51 -30.00 -20.05
C ALA A 28 -6.27 -30.53 -21.49
N PRO A 29 -6.26 -29.67 -22.51
CA PRO A 29 -5.90 -30.06 -23.87
C PRO A 29 -4.38 -30.21 -24.04
N SER A 30 -4.01 -31.25 -24.79
CA SER A 30 -2.66 -31.59 -25.22
C SER A 30 -2.10 -30.61 -26.24
N PHE A 31 -0.93 -30.03 -25.95
CA PHE A 31 -0.11 -29.28 -26.92
C PHE A 31 1.00 -30.16 -27.50
N THR A 32 1.16 -30.11 -28.81
CA THR A 32 2.22 -30.77 -29.58
C THR A 32 3.55 -30.01 -29.50
N PRO A 33 4.71 -30.70 -29.53
CA PRO A 33 6.00 -30.05 -29.46
C PRO A 33 6.45 -29.53 -30.84
N ARG A 34 7.00 -28.31 -30.87
CA ARG A 34 7.68 -27.72 -32.03
C ARG A 34 9.20 -27.84 -31.84
N SER A 35 9.86 -28.46 -32.82
CA SER A 35 11.31 -28.72 -32.86
C SER A 35 12.18 -27.47 -32.71
N THR A 36 13.23 -27.61 -31.92
CA THR A 36 14.32 -26.65 -31.70
C THR A 36 15.45 -26.79 -32.72
N SER A 37 15.95 -25.67 -33.23
CA SER A 37 17.20 -25.59 -34.00
C SER A 37 18.43 -25.71 -33.09
N LEU A 38 19.44 -26.43 -33.56
CA LEU A 38 20.76 -26.59 -32.94
C LEU A 38 21.48 -25.23 -32.81
N ALA A 39 21.90 -24.90 -31.59
CA ALA A 39 22.82 -23.81 -31.30
C ALA A 39 24.09 -24.36 -30.62
N SER A 40 25.20 -23.75 -31.01
CA SER A 40 26.60 -24.06 -30.73
C SER A 40 26.98 -24.07 -29.25
N THR A 41 27.81 -25.05 -28.89
CA THR A 41 28.35 -25.33 -27.55
C THR A 41 29.25 -24.21 -27.02
N PRO A 42 28.94 -23.59 -25.86
CA PRO A 42 29.86 -22.70 -25.16
C PRO A 42 30.94 -23.50 -24.38
N PRO A 43 32.09 -22.88 -24.04
CA PRO A 43 33.20 -23.53 -23.34
C PRO A 43 32.82 -23.99 -21.91
N PRO A 44 33.55 -24.96 -21.33
CA PRO A 44 33.21 -25.58 -20.06
C PRO A 44 33.28 -24.58 -18.90
N THR A 45 32.11 -24.21 -18.38
CA THR A 45 31.97 -23.41 -17.17
C THR A 45 32.39 -24.24 -15.96
N THR A 46 33.36 -23.75 -15.19
CA THR A 46 33.75 -24.32 -13.89
C THR A 46 32.50 -24.53 -13.01
N PRO A 47 32.31 -25.71 -12.40
CA PRO A 47 31.13 -25.99 -11.60
C PRO A 47 31.03 -24.98 -10.43
N PRO A 48 29.83 -24.43 -10.16
CA PRO A 48 29.66 -23.45 -9.11
C PRO A 48 30.03 -24.06 -7.75
N THR A 49 30.80 -23.31 -6.95
CA THR A 49 31.05 -23.62 -5.54
C THR A 49 29.71 -23.79 -4.80
N PRO A 50 29.59 -24.69 -3.81
CA PRO A 50 28.32 -24.94 -3.10
C PRO A 50 27.64 -23.67 -2.58
N LEU A 51 28.42 -22.69 -2.09
CA LEU A 51 27.93 -21.40 -1.65
C LEU A 51 27.31 -20.57 -2.79
N ASN A 52 27.97 -20.52 -3.96
CA ASN A 52 27.48 -19.81 -5.13
C ASN A 52 26.18 -20.45 -5.68
N SER A 53 26.09 -21.78 -5.59
CA SER A 53 24.87 -22.52 -5.93
C SER A 53 23.72 -22.12 -5.01
N LEU A 54 23.93 -22.12 -3.69
CA LEU A 54 22.90 -21.72 -2.71
C LEU A 54 22.46 -20.27 -2.90
N GLN A 55 23.39 -19.33 -3.05
CA GLN A 55 23.06 -17.92 -3.31
C GLN A 55 22.22 -17.76 -4.59
N SER A 56 22.53 -18.53 -5.64
CA SER A 56 21.74 -18.54 -6.87
C SER A 56 20.34 -19.09 -6.64
N GLN A 57 20.18 -20.13 -5.82
CA GLN A 57 18.88 -20.67 -5.44
C GLN A 57 18.04 -19.66 -4.65
N VAL A 58 18.63 -18.95 -3.68
CA VAL A 58 17.90 -17.92 -2.92
C VAL A 58 17.51 -16.74 -3.82
N SER A 59 18.41 -16.30 -4.68
CA SER A 59 18.12 -15.25 -5.68
C SER A 59 16.96 -15.65 -6.59
N ASN A 60 16.94 -16.91 -7.02
CA ASN A 60 15.83 -17.45 -7.81
C ASN A 60 14.53 -17.50 -7.00
N LEU A 61 14.56 -17.96 -5.74
CA LEU A 61 13.40 -17.95 -4.85
C LEU A 61 12.81 -16.54 -4.69
N ARG A 62 13.66 -15.51 -4.49
CA ARG A 62 13.21 -14.11 -4.43
C ARG A 62 12.49 -13.66 -5.70
N LYS A 63 13.01 -14.04 -6.88
CA LYS A 63 12.35 -13.75 -8.16
C LYS A 63 10.99 -14.44 -8.28
N ILE A 64 10.89 -15.68 -7.81
CA ILE A 64 9.63 -16.43 -7.80
C ILE A 64 8.61 -15.76 -6.88
N ILE A 65 8.98 -15.44 -5.64
CA ILE A 65 8.11 -14.70 -4.71
C ILE A 65 7.65 -13.38 -5.35
N ALA A 66 8.58 -12.60 -5.93
CA ALA A 66 8.22 -11.35 -6.60
C ALA A 66 7.24 -11.55 -7.77
N LYS A 67 7.43 -12.62 -8.54
CA LYS A 67 6.51 -13.00 -9.62
C LYS A 67 5.13 -13.37 -9.08
N GLU A 68 5.05 -14.12 -7.98
CA GLU A 68 3.79 -14.48 -7.35
C GLU A 68 3.02 -13.23 -6.89
N TYR A 69 3.68 -12.23 -6.28
CA TYR A 69 3.02 -10.95 -5.97
C TYR A 69 2.46 -10.28 -7.23
N SER A 70 3.21 -10.28 -8.35
CA SER A 70 2.77 -9.64 -9.60
C SER A 70 1.53 -10.28 -10.23
N THR A 71 1.27 -11.56 -9.94
CA THR A 71 0.08 -12.29 -10.42
C THR A 71 -0.97 -12.51 -9.33
N PHE A 72 -0.75 -11.93 -8.14
CA PHE A 72 -1.57 -12.20 -6.95
C PHE A 72 -1.68 -13.72 -6.69
N PHE A 73 -0.50 -14.34 -6.66
CA PHE A 73 -0.18 -15.76 -6.41
C PHE A 73 -0.91 -16.73 -7.34
N GLN A 74 -1.03 -16.38 -8.63
CA GLN A 74 -1.62 -17.27 -9.64
C GLN A 74 -0.74 -17.43 -10.88
N PRO A 75 -0.14 -18.62 -11.11
CA PRO A 75 -0.07 -19.74 -10.15
C PRO A 75 0.88 -19.42 -8.98
N ILE A 76 0.70 -20.13 -7.87
CA ILE A 76 1.77 -20.34 -6.88
C ILE A 76 2.70 -21.45 -7.40
N TYR A 77 3.97 -21.47 -7.02
CA TYR A 77 4.96 -22.45 -7.49
C TYR A 77 5.28 -23.48 -6.39
N PRO A 78 4.58 -24.63 -6.31
CA PRO A 78 4.65 -25.54 -5.17
C PRO A 78 6.05 -26.09 -4.88
N GLU A 79 6.89 -26.19 -5.89
CA GLU A 79 8.26 -26.69 -5.78
C GLU A 79 9.18 -25.80 -4.91
N TYR A 80 8.78 -24.56 -4.62
CA TYR A 80 9.50 -23.63 -3.75
C TYR A 80 8.96 -23.60 -2.31
N TYR A 81 7.95 -24.41 -1.99
CA TYR A 81 7.32 -24.45 -0.69
C TYR A 81 7.45 -25.85 -0.06
N SER A 82 7.59 -25.89 1.26
CA SER A 82 7.53 -27.14 1.99
C SER A 82 6.11 -27.73 1.88
N PRO A 83 5.95 -29.07 1.75
CA PRO A 83 4.63 -29.69 1.74
C PRO A 83 3.80 -29.39 3.01
N THR A 84 4.49 -29.10 4.12
CA THR A 84 3.92 -28.73 5.41
C THR A 84 4.13 -27.25 5.72
N VAL A 85 4.22 -26.39 4.70
CA VAL A 85 4.40 -24.94 4.89
C VAL A 85 3.31 -24.38 5.80
N SER A 86 3.70 -23.55 6.76
CA SER A 86 2.74 -22.81 7.59
C SER A 86 2.58 -21.37 7.10
N PHE A 87 1.35 -20.87 7.17
CA PHE A 87 1.02 -19.47 6.89
C PHE A 87 0.30 -18.92 8.10
N THR A 88 0.76 -17.79 8.60
CA THR A 88 0.15 -17.12 9.75
C THR A 88 0.02 -15.63 9.44
N ASP A 89 -1.18 -15.11 9.61
CA ASP A 89 -1.49 -13.68 9.57
C ASP A 89 -2.32 -13.30 10.81
N PRO A 90 -2.62 -12.00 11.02
CA PRO A 90 -3.38 -11.54 12.18
C PRO A 90 -4.83 -12.03 12.28
N MET A 91 -5.38 -12.67 11.24
CA MET A 91 -6.74 -13.21 11.22
C MET A 91 -6.79 -14.73 11.13
N VAL A 92 -5.82 -15.38 10.50
CA VAL A 92 -5.84 -16.83 10.24
C VAL A 92 -4.45 -17.45 10.37
N SER A 93 -4.43 -18.73 10.73
CA SER A 93 -3.23 -19.57 10.69
C SER A 93 -3.61 -20.94 10.14
N PHE A 94 -2.85 -21.43 9.16
CA PHE A 94 -3.08 -22.74 8.58
C PHE A 94 -1.80 -23.33 7.98
N THR A 95 -1.81 -24.64 7.80
CA THR A 95 -0.72 -25.41 7.18
C THR A 95 -1.17 -26.01 5.86
N GLY A 96 -0.29 -25.95 4.86
CA GLY A 96 -0.44 -26.57 3.55
C GLY A 96 -0.81 -25.57 2.44
N LEU A 97 -0.17 -25.75 1.28
CA LEU A 97 -0.29 -24.83 0.14
C LEU A 97 -1.72 -24.68 -0.39
N SER A 98 -2.48 -25.77 -0.43
CA SER A 98 -3.87 -25.74 -0.92
C SER A 98 -4.77 -24.82 -0.09
N LYS A 99 -4.54 -24.73 1.23
CA LYS A 99 -5.29 -23.79 2.09
C LYS A 99 -4.90 -22.35 1.82
N TYR A 100 -3.60 -22.11 1.56
CA TYR A 100 -3.11 -20.79 1.17
C TYR A 100 -3.71 -20.33 -0.15
N GLU A 101 -3.69 -21.18 -1.18
CA GLU A 101 -4.32 -20.89 -2.47
C GLU A 101 -5.81 -20.55 -2.32
N SER A 102 -6.54 -21.31 -1.50
CA SER A 102 -7.95 -21.05 -1.22
C SER A 102 -8.18 -19.73 -0.48
N ASN A 103 -7.31 -19.38 0.48
CA ASN A 103 -7.34 -18.10 1.17
C ASN A 103 -7.11 -16.93 0.20
N ILE A 104 -6.06 -17.00 -0.62
CA ILE A 104 -5.77 -15.98 -1.65
C ILE A 104 -6.90 -15.89 -2.67
N ALA A 105 -7.49 -17.01 -3.10
CA ALA A 105 -8.62 -17.02 -4.02
C ALA A 105 -9.87 -16.36 -3.40
N THR A 106 -10.06 -16.48 -2.08
CA THR A 106 -11.16 -15.81 -1.37
C THR A 106 -10.94 -14.30 -1.38
N ILE A 107 -9.76 -13.83 -0.96
CA ILE A 107 -9.44 -12.39 -0.90
C ILE A 107 -9.48 -11.77 -2.31
N GLY A 108 -8.98 -12.47 -3.32
CA GLY A 108 -9.00 -12.03 -4.71
C GLY A 108 -10.38 -12.08 -5.38
N GLY A 109 -11.43 -12.51 -4.67
CA GLY A 109 -12.78 -12.59 -5.24
C GLY A 109 -13.01 -13.70 -6.27
N ARG A 110 -12.15 -14.74 -6.28
CA ARG A 110 -12.05 -15.73 -7.37
C ARG A 110 -12.82 -17.03 -7.10
N ASN A 111 -13.07 -17.38 -5.84
CA ASN A 111 -13.94 -18.50 -5.49
C ASN A 111 -15.36 -18.01 -5.14
N LEU A 112 -16.30 -18.92 -4.89
CA LEU A 112 -17.70 -18.58 -4.65
C LEU A 112 -17.86 -17.59 -3.47
N LEU A 113 -17.17 -17.87 -2.36
CA LEU A 113 -17.25 -17.03 -1.16
C LEU A 113 -16.55 -15.68 -1.35
N GLY A 114 -15.37 -15.70 -1.97
CA GLY A 114 -14.63 -14.50 -2.34
C GLY A 114 -15.44 -13.60 -3.27
N SER A 115 -16.05 -14.15 -4.31
CA SER A 115 -16.84 -13.36 -5.25
C SER A 115 -18.10 -12.76 -4.61
N LEU A 116 -18.62 -13.36 -3.53
CA LEU A 116 -19.69 -12.78 -2.71
C LEU A 116 -19.20 -11.63 -1.82
N LEU A 117 -17.99 -11.75 -1.23
CA LEU A 117 -17.47 -10.81 -0.24
C LEU A 117 -16.65 -9.66 -0.84
N PHE A 118 -15.93 -9.91 -1.93
CA PHE A 118 -14.94 -8.99 -2.49
C PHE A 118 -15.18 -8.73 -3.99
N ASP A 119 -14.83 -7.51 -4.42
CA ASP A 119 -14.77 -7.15 -5.83
C ASP A 119 -13.45 -7.62 -6.45
N PRO A 120 -13.47 -8.59 -7.39
CA PRO A 120 -12.25 -9.07 -8.04
C PRO A 120 -11.57 -8.00 -8.89
N SER A 121 -12.30 -6.98 -9.37
CA SER A 121 -11.74 -5.91 -10.21
C SER A 121 -10.93 -4.88 -9.42
N ASP A 122 -11.15 -4.78 -8.11
CA ASP A 122 -10.44 -3.83 -7.23
C ASP A 122 -9.45 -4.52 -6.29
N SER A 123 -9.47 -5.86 -6.25
CA SER A 123 -8.57 -6.68 -5.44
C SER A 123 -7.17 -6.71 -6.05
N ARG A 124 -6.19 -6.14 -5.34
CA ARG A 124 -4.81 -6.05 -5.79
C ARG A 124 -3.83 -6.17 -4.64
N ILE A 125 -2.69 -6.79 -4.91
CA ILE A 125 -1.53 -6.79 -4.04
C ILE A 125 -0.35 -6.18 -4.78
N ILE A 126 0.37 -5.27 -4.11
CA ILE A 126 1.51 -4.55 -4.67
C ILE A 126 2.71 -4.86 -3.80
N LEU A 127 3.75 -5.43 -4.39
CA LEU A 127 5.05 -5.61 -3.77
C LEU A 127 5.85 -4.32 -3.92
N HIS A 128 6.28 -3.74 -2.80
CA HIS A 128 7.12 -2.54 -2.78
C HIS A 128 8.60 -2.89 -2.76
N THR A 129 8.99 -3.83 -1.89
CA THR A 129 10.39 -4.26 -1.73
C THR A 129 10.47 -5.73 -1.35
N ILE A 130 11.62 -6.34 -1.65
CA ILE A 130 11.99 -7.68 -1.22
C ILE A 130 13.47 -7.67 -0.82
N THR A 131 13.77 -8.06 0.42
CA THR A 131 15.11 -8.05 1.02
C THR A 131 15.40 -9.38 1.72
N GLY A 132 16.61 -9.53 2.27
CA GLY A 132 17.05 -10.74 2.97
C GLY A 132 17.36 -11.91 2.02
N GLY A 133 17.43 -13.12 2.60
CA GLY A 133 17.91 -14.31 1.91
C GLY A 133 19.44 -14.38 1.79
N ASP A 134 20.16 -13.68 2.66
CA ASP A 134 21.62 -13.68 2.69
C ASP A 134 22.12 -15.03 3.18
N VAL A 135 23.07 -15.62 2.44
CA VAL A 135 23.65 -16.92 2.76
C VAL A 135 24.93 -16.71 3.55
N THR A 136 24.94 -17.09 4.82
CA THR A 136 26.15 -17.09 5.65
C THR A 136 26.71 -18.51 5.73
N SER A 137 27.98 -18.66 5.35
CA SER A 137 28.70 -19.93 5.57
C SER A 137 29.02 -20.07 7.05
N ALA A 138 28.20 -20.81 7.80
CA ALA A 138 28.55 -21.18 9.16
C ALA A 138 29.80 -22.08 9.15
N SER A 139 30.66 -21.94 10.15
CA SER A 139 31.80 -22.85 10.41
C SER A 139 31.35 -24.26 10.82
N SER A 140 30.05 -24.43 11.10
CA SER A 140 29.36 -25.70 11.31
C SER A 140 28.67 -26.17 10.03
N SER A 141 28.58 -27.48 9.84
CA SER A 141 28.22 -28.26 8.64
C SER A 141 26.91 -27.95 7.88
N SER A 142 26.21 -26.87 8.16
CA SER A 142 24.97 -26.47 7.47
C SER A 142 24.94 -24.96 7.18
N PRO A 143 24.63 -24.55 5.94
CA PRO A 143 24.45 -23.15 5.60
C PRO A 143 23.27 -22.55 6.38
N SER A 144 23.39 -21.29 6.79
CA SER A 144 22.28 -20.52 7.35
C SER A 144 21.87 -19.40 6.41
N PHE A 145 20.59 -19.06 6.47
CA PHE A 145 19.95 -18.07 5.61
C PHE A 145 19.32 -17.01 6.51
N THR A 146 19.42 -15.73 6.14
CA THR A 146 18.49 -14.74 6.68
C THR A 146 17.11 -14.96 6.04
N ASP A 147 16.04 -14.65 6.78
CA ASP A 147 14.69 -14.72 6.23
C ASP A 147 14.55 -13.79 5.03
N ILE A 148 13.73 -14.18 4.05
CA ILE A 148 13.33 -13.25 2.98
C ILE A 148 12.18 -12.41 3.53
N VAL A 149 12.27 -11.09 3.40
CA VAL A 149 11.24 -10.16 3.87
C VAL A 149 10.69 -9.39 2.68
N THR A 150 9.37 -9.39 2.52
CA THR A 150 8.67 -8.56 1.53
C THR A 150 7.92 -7.44 2.21
N ARG A 151 7.78 -6.31 1.52
CA ARG A 151 6.88 -5.22 1.92
C ARG A 151 5.77 -5.07 0.90
N TRP A 152 4.53 -5.01 1.35
CA TRP A 152 3.40 -5.04 0.44
C TRP A 152 2.23 -4.14 0.86
N THR A 153 1.37 -3.84 -0.11
CA THR A 153 0.03 -3.28 0.09
C THR A 153 -0.99 -4.20 -0.56
N LEU A 154 -1.96 -4.68 0.21
CA LEU A 154 -3.14 -5.40 -0.26
C LEU A 154 -4.35 -4.47 -0.17
N THR A 155 -5.09 -4.32 -1.27
CA THR A 155 -6.37 -3.60 -1.25
C THR A 155 -7.47 -4.45 -1.85
N ALA A 156 -8.67 -4.38 -1.28
CA ALA A 156 -9.87 -5.01 -1.81
C ALA A 156 -11.10 -4.18 -1.47
N THR A 157 -12.12 -4.20 -2.31
CA THR A 157 -13.44 -3.63 -1.99
C THR A 157 -14.34 -4.71 -1.40
N PHE A 158 -14.81 -4.47 -0.18
CA PHE A 158 -15.73 -5.35 0.52
C PHE A 158 -17.18 -5.05 0.10
N LYS A 159 -17.76 -5.95 -0.68
CA LYS A 159 -19.05 -5.77 -1.35
C LYS A 159 -20.22 -5.43 -0.41
N PRO A 160 -20.36 -6.02 0.79
CA PRO A 160 -21.53 -5.75 1.64
C PRO A 160 -21.68 -4.28 2.06
N THR A 161 -20.57 -3.54 2.17
CA THR A 161 -20.61 -2.11 2.55
C THR A 161 -20.01 -1.19 1.50
N GLN A 162 -19.46 -1.75 0.42
CA GLN A 162 -18.68 -1.05 -0.60
C GLN A 162 -17.48 -0.29 0.01
N SER A 163 -16.98 -0.77 1.16
CA SER A 163 -15.84 -0.16 1.84
C SER A 163 -14.55 -0.69 1.26
N ARG A 164 -13.56 0.19 1.14
CA ARG A 164 -12.25 -0.19 0.64
C ARG A 164 -11.36 -0.59 1.80
N ILE A 165 -10.96 -1.86 1.81
CA ILE A 165 -10.07 -2.40 2.82
C ILE A 165 -8.64 -2.31 2.30
N ILE A 166 -7.74 -1.83 3.15
CA ILE A 166 -6.32 -1.62 2.82
C ILE A 166 -5.50 -2.22 3.95
N PHE A 167 -4.68 -3.21 3.61
CA PHE A 167 -3.66 -3.74 4.48
C PHE A 167 -2.30 -3.37 3.91
N THR A 168 -1.40 -2.93 4.76
CA THR A 168 0.01 -2.79 4.43
C THR A 168 0.80 -3.53 5.49
N GLY A 169 1.95 -4.05 5.13
CA GLY A 169 2.68 -4.88 6.05
C GLY A 169 3.91 -5.51 5.43
N ILE A 170 4.46 -6.45 6.19
CA ILE A 170 5.55 -7.30 5.74
C ILE A 170 5.11 -8.76 5.73
N SER A 171 5.72 -9.56 4.85
CA SER A 171 5.72 -11.01 4.97
C SER A 171 7.15 -11.48 5.20
N THR A 172 7.35 -12.25 6.26
CA THR A 172 8.63 -12.91 6.57
C THR A 172 8.54 -14.36 6.13
N TYR A 173 9.37 -14.74 5.17
CA TYR A 173 9.48 -16.09 4.64
C TYR A 173 10.69 -16.77 5.29
N ASN A 174 10.43 -17.74 6.16
CA ASN A 174 11.49 -18.59 6.69
C ASN A 174 11.92 -19.58 5.62
N VAL A 175 13.20 -19.56 5.28
CA VAL A 175 13.78 -20.37 4.22
C VAL A 175 14.70 -21.43 4.80
N LYS A 176 14.62 -22.65 4.26
CA LYS A 176 15.46 -23.77 4.69
C LYS A 176 15.97 -24.56 3.48
N LEU A 177 17.08 -25.26 3.69
CA LEU A 177 17.58 -26.23 2.74
C LEU A 177 16.88 -27.58 2.98
N GLN A 178 16.16 -28.08 1.97
CA GLN A 178 15.53 -29.40 2.00
C GLN A 178 15.83 -30.11 0.68
N ASN A 179 16.44 -31.30 0.73
CA ASN A 179 16.81 -32.09 -0.45
C ASN A 179 17.59 -31.27 -1.49
N ASP A 180 18.63 -30.56 -1.04
CA ASP A 180 19.48 -29.67 -1.85
C ASP A 180 18.77 -28.49 -2.53
N LYS A 181 17.52 -28.19 -2.12
CA LYS A 181 16.73 -27.07 -2.60
C LYS A 181 16.41 -26.09 -1.47
N VAL A 182 16.57 -24.80 -1.74
CA VAL A 182 16.07 -23.74 -0.86
C VAL A 182 14.57 -23.59 -1.07
N ILE A 183 13.80 -23.75 0.01
CA ILE A 183 12.34 -23.68 0.01
C ILE A 183 11.83 -22.85 1.19
N VAL A 184 10.59 -22.37 1.08
CA VAL A 184 9.85 -21.71 2.16
C VAL A 184 9.25 -22.75 3.09
N SER A 185 9.55 -22.68 4.39
CA SER A 185 8.90 -23.52 5.40
C SER A 185 7.76 -22.82 6.12
N ASP A 186 7.86 -21.50 6.29
CA ASP A 186 6.88 -20.71 7.04
C ASP A 186 6.78 -19.32 6.43
N GLN A 187 5.57 -18.77 6.41
CA GLN A 187 5.29 -17.39 6.04
C GLN A 187 4.51 -16.72 7.17
N LEU A 188 5.05 -15.62 7.69
CA LEU A 188 4.41 -14.79 8.71
C LEU A 188 4.09 -13.42 8.12
N ASP A 189 2.81 -13.10 8.02
CA ASP A 189 2.32 -11.80 7.61
C ASP A 189 2.07 -10.92 8.83
N SER A 190 2.58 -9.69 8.82
CA SER A 190 2.41 -8.70 9.89
C SER A 190 1.90 -7.39 9.31
N TRP A 191 0.84 -6.82 9.89
CA TRP A 191 0.19 -5.61 9.41
C TRP A 191 0.70 -4.37 10.14
N ASP A 192 0.96 -3.30 9.39
CA ASP A 192 1.42 -2.01 9.92
C ASP A 192 0.47 -1.41 10.97
N SER A 193 -0.84 -1.64 10.84
CA SER A 193 -1.83 -1.00 11.71
C SER A 193 -1.91 -1.59 13.12
N ILE A 194 -1.47 -2.83 13.30
CA ILE A 194 -1.67 -3.58 14.56
C ILE A 194 -0.43 -4.31 15.07
N ASN A 195 0.48 -4.77 14.19
CA ASN A 195 1.68 -5.50 14.57
C ASN A 195 2.89 -4.57 14.82
N LEU A 196 2.93 -3.42 14.15
CA LEU A 196 4.05 -2.47 14.25
C LEU A 196 4.12 -1.86 15.66
N GLN A 197 5.29 -1.97 16.28
CA GLN A 197 5.61 -1.42 17.59
C GLN A 197 6.52 -0.20 17.47
N PRO A 198 6.60 0.63 18.53
CA PRO A 198 7.65 1.63 18.67
C PRO A 198 9.04 1.05 18.38
N GLY A 199 9.84 1.76 17.61
CA GLY A 199 11.14 1.33 17.09
C GLY A 199 11.10 0.57 15.77
N GLY A 200 9.92 0.41 15.14
CA GLY A 200 9.79 -0.18 13.80
C GLY A 200 9.76 -1.71 13.77
N THR A 201 9.64 -2.37 14.92
CA THR A 201 9.61 -3.83 15.03
C THR A 201 8.18 -4.37 14.91
N TYR A 202 8.02 -5.61 14.43
CA TYR A 202 6.72 -6.27 14.32
C TYR A 202 6.61 -7.36 15.38
N LEU A 203 5.52 -7.33 16.16
CA LEU A 203 5.21 -8.37 17.14
C LEU A 203 3.89 -9.09 16.79
N PRO A 204 3.75 -10.37 17.15
CA PRO A 204 2.50 -11.08 17.02
C PRO A 204 1.37 -10.39 17.78
N VAL A 205 0.15 -10.47 17.24
CA VAL A 205 -1.07 -9.96 17.87
C VAL A 205 -2.12 -11.05 17.97
N SER A 206 -3.12 -10.83 18.82
CA SER A 206 -4.24 -11.77 18.91
C SER A 206 -5.08 -11.77 17.63
N THR A 207 -5.65 -12.92 17.28
CA THR A 207 -6.57 -13.05 16.14
C THR A 207 -7.75 -12.08 16.22
N LEU A 208 -8.25 -11.82 17.44
CA LEU A 208 -9.33 -10.85 17.67
C LEU A 208 -8.93 -9.42 17.28
N THR A 209 -7.66 -9.06 17.44
CA THR A 209 -7.14 -7.75 17.03
C THR A 209 -7.19 -7.61 15.50
N GLY A 210 -6.78 -8.64 14.76
CA GLY A 210 -6.86 -8.65 13.29
C GLY A 210 -8.29 -8.62 12.78
N ILE A 211 -9.18 -9.42 13.36
CA ILE A 211 -10.62 -9.40 13.02
C ILE A 211 -11.22 -8.01 13.30
N LYS A 212 -10.90 -7.40 14.44
CA LYS A 212 -11.38 -6.06 14.78
C LYS A 212 -10.89 -5.02 13.77
N ASP A 213 -9.62 -5.06 13.37
CA ASP A 213 -9.05 -4.16 12.37
C ASP A 213 -9.76 -4.28 11.01
N PHE A 214 -10.02 -5.51 10.56
CA PHE A 214 -10.80 -5.76 9.34
C PHE A 214 -12.23 -5.20 9.46
N VAL A 215 -12.91 -5.48 10.58
CA VAL A 215 -14.29 -5.04 10.81
C VAL A 215 -14.40 -3.51 10.89
N ASP A 216 -13.43 -2.86 11.54
CA ASP A 216 -13.38 -1.41 11.62
C ASP A 216 -13.26 -0.81 10.21
N GLN A 217 -12.41 -1.36 9.35
CA GLN A 217 -12.32 -0.92 7.95
C GLN A 217 -13.59 -1.23 7.13
N ALA A 218 -14.18 -2.40 7.33
CA ALA A 218 -15.30 -2.88 6.54
C ALA A 218 -16.62 -2.17 6.91
N PHE A 219 -16.81 -1.73 8.15
CA PHE A 219 -18.10 -1.24 8.64
C PHE A 219 -18.05 0.13 9.28
N VAL A 220 -16.94 0.51 9.90
CA VAL A 220 -16.80 1.85 10.46
C VAL A 220 -16.43 2.77 9.31
N LYS A 221 -17.41 3.56 8.86
CA LYS A 221 -17.17 4.67 7.94
C LYS A 221 -16.25 5.68 8.63
N GLY A 222 -14.95 5.44 8.55
CA GLY A 222 -13.95 6.47 8.84
C GLY A 222 -14.25 7.70 7.98
N PRO A 223 -13.81 8.89 8.40
CA PRO A 223 -13.94 10.09 7.58
C PRO A 223 -13.23 9.83 6.24
N SER A 224 -14.03 9.59 5.20
CA SER A 224 -13.66 9.60 3.79
C SER A 224 -12.78 8.45 3.28
N GLN A 225 -13.37 7.27 3.11
CA GLN A 225 -12.83 6.25 2.17
C GLN A 225 -13.44 6.31 0.77
N LYS A 226 -14.53 7.05 0.57
CA LYS A 226 -14.96 7.38 -0.79
C LYS A 226 -14.05 8.49 -1.28
N VAL A 227 -12.94 8.09 -1.90
CA VAL A 227 -12.10 8.96 -2.73
C VAL A 227 -13.08 9.72 -3.62
N SER A 228 -13.21 11.03 -3.43
CA SER A 228 -14.01 11.85 -4.34
C SER A 228 -13.47 11.58 -5.76
N ASP A 229 -14.33 11.42 -6.77
CA ASP A 229 -13.89 11.09 -8.15
C ASP A 229 -12.87 12.12 -8.71
N SER A 230 -12.76 13.27 -8.05
CA SER A 230 -11.81 14.35 -8.32
C SER A 230 -10.56 14.36 -7.41
N GLU A 231 -10.28 13.39 -6.56
CA GLU A 231 -9.03 13.37 -5.77
C GLU A 231 -7.81 12.98 -6.62
N ILE A 232 -6.67 13.62 -6.35
CA ILE A 232 -5.38 13.22 -6.94
C ILE A 232 -5.12 11.76 -6.55
N PRO A 233 -4.86 10.87 -7.51
CA PRO A 233 -4.61 9.48 -7.22
C PRO A 233 -3.34 9.31 -6.40
N TYR A 234 -3.34 8.32 -5.50
CA TYR A 234 -2.18 7.95 -4.71
C TYR A 234 -2.14 6.46 -4.44
N LEU A 235 -0.93 5.97 -4.13
CA LEU A 235 -0.70 4.63 -3.62
C LEU A 235 -0.48 4.69 -2.11
N THR A 236 -1.30 4.00 -1.32
CA THR A 236 -1.01 3.79 0.11
C THR A 236 0.15 2.82 0.24
N VAL A 237 1.26 3.28 0.81
CA VAL A 237 2.49 2.49 1.01
C VAL A 237 2.62 2.03 2.46
N ARG A 238 2.02 2.75 3.40
CA ARG A 238 1.84 2.31 4.79
C ARG A 238 0.51 2.81 5.34
N ARG A 239 -0.19 1.96 6.07
CA ARG A 239 -1.36 2.27 6.87
C ARG A 239 -1.02 1.91 8.30
N ALA A 240 -0.52 2.89 9.04
CA ALA A 240 -0.33 2.76 10.47
C ALA A 240 -1.67 2.90 11.19
N LYS A 241 -1.66 2.73 12.51
CA LYS A 241 -2.85 2.87 13.35
C LYS A 241 -3.49 4.26 13.24
N ASP A 242 -2.66 5.31 13.34
CA ASP A 242 -3.13 6.68 13.51
C ASP A 242 -2.86 7.58 12.28
N TYR A 243 -2.10 7.10 11.29
CA TYR A 243 -1.77 7.85 10.07
C TYR A 243 -1.59 6.93 8.86
N THR A 244 -1.54 7.53 7.67
CA THR A 244 -1.23 6.81 6.43
C THR A 244 -0.05 7.44 5.72
N VAL A 245 0.79 6.64 5.08
CA VAL A 245 1.81 7.11 4.15
C VAL A 245 1.34 6.82 2.73
N ARG A 246 1.38 7.85 1.90
CA ARG A 246 0.87 7.85 0.53
C ARG A 246 1.96 8.29 -0.43
N LYS A 247 2.03 7.64 -1.57
CA LYS A 247 2.89 8.00 -2.69
C LYS A 247 2.04 8.68 -3.76
N TYR A 248 2.30 9.95 -4.01
CA TYR A 248 1.62 10.77 -5.01
C TYR A 248 2.49 10.87 -6.26
N PRO A 249 1.91 10.79 -7.47
CA PRO A 249 2.64 10.96 -8.72
C PRO A 249 3.11 12.41 -8.89
N THR A 250 3.99 12.63 -9.86
CA THR A 250 4.27 13.98 -10.38
C THR A 250 2.97 14.69 -10.68
N SER A 251 2.81 15.91 -10.17
CA SER A 251 1.54 16.65 -10.20
C SER A 251 1.79 18.13 -10.48
N THR A 252 0.91 18.75 -11.26
CA THR A 252 1.01 20.15 -11.64
C THR A 252 -0.05 20.98 -10.94
N TRP A 253 0.41 22.05 -10.30
CA TRP A 253 -0.37 22.87 -9.39
C TRP A 253 -0.37 24.31 -9.85
N ILE A 254 -1.53 24.96 -9.74
CA ILE A 254 -1.63 26.41 -9.73
C ILE A 254 -1.47 26.87 -8.30
N GLN A 255 -0.61 27.86 -8.09
CA GLN A 255 -0.29 28.41 -6.79
C GLN A 255 -0.55 29.90 -6.74
N ILE A 256 -1.07 30.36 -5.61
CA ILE A 256 -1.21 31.79 -5.33
C ILE A 256 -0.80 32.09 -3.89
N PRO A 257 -0.25 33.28 -3.62
CA PRO A 257 -0.16 33.79 -2.27
C PRO A 257 -1.56 34.14 -1.74
N TYR A 258 -1.78 33.94 -0.44
CA TYR A 258 -3.04 34.31 0.21
C TYR A 258 -2.84 34.79 1.64
N ASP A 259 -3.62 35.79 2.07
CA ASP A 259 -3.70 36.19 3.47
C ASP A 259 -4.88 35.50 4.17
N ARG A 260 -6.01 35.46 3.47
CA ARG A 260 -7.28 34.85 3.90
C ARG A 260 -7.67 33.73 2.94
N ARG A 261 -8.20 32.62 3.48
CA ARG A 261 -8.47 31.41 2.68
C ARG A 261 -9.52 31.68 1.61
N GLU A 262 -10.61 32.34 1.98
CA GLU A 262 -11.71 32.72 1.11
C GLU A 262 -11.25 33.53 -0.12
N GLU A 263 -10.32 34.48 0.07
CA GLU A 263 -9.74 35.26 -1.02
C GLU A 263 -8.90 34.38 -1.94
N GLY A 264 -8.10 33.47 -1.38
CA GLY A 264 -7.34 32.54 -2.19
C GLY A 264 -8.22 31.59 -3.00
N TYR A 265 -9.30 31.07 -2.41
CA TYR A 265 -10.28 30.25 -3.13
C TYR A 265 -10.94 31.04 -4.27
N GLU A 266 -11.28 32.31 -4.04
CA GLU A 266 -11.84 33.17 -5.08
C GLU A 266 -10.84 33.41 -6.22
N LYS A 267 -9.59 33.76 -5.90
CA LYS A 267 -8.52 33.96 -6.90
C LYS A 267 -8.26 32.70 -7.71
N LEU A 268 -8.10 31.54 -7.06
CA LEU A 268 -7.92 30.27 -7.76
C LEU A 268 -9.13 29.94 -8.65
N GLY A 269 -10.35 30.16 -8.15
CA GLY A 269 -11.59 30.00 -8.92
C GLY A 269 -11.62 30.84 -10.20
N ARG A 270 -11.14 32.10 -10.13
CA ARG A 270 -11.03 32.97 -11.30
C ARG A 270 -9.94 32.51 -12.27
N VAL A 271 -8.82 32.00 -11.78
CA VAL A 271 -7.72 31.50 -12.63
C VAL A 271 -8.15 30.28 -13.43
N VAL A 272 -8.89 29.35 -12.82
CA VAL A 272 -9.35 28.11 -13.47
C VAL A 272 -10.72 28.25 -14.13
N LYS A 273 -11.18 29.49 -14.39
CA LYS A 273 -12.52 29.72 -14.94
C LYS A 273 -12.72 28.96 -16.27
N GLY A 274 -13.76 28.13 -16.35
CA GLY A 274 -14.02 27.22 -17.47
C GLY A 274 -13.24 25.90 -17.43
N TYR A 275 -12.50 25.62 -16.35
CA TYR A 275 -11.73 24.40 -16.10
C TYR A 275 -12.01 23.80 -14.71
N GLU A 276 -13.04 24.29 -14.00
CA GLU A 276 -13.33 23.98 -12.60
C GLU A 276 -13.59 22.48 -12.37
N ASN A 277 -14.26 21.82 -13.32
CA ASN A 277 -14.62 20.41 -13.24
C ASN A 277 -13.43 19.44 -13.41
N LYS A 278 -12.26 19.95 -13.80
CA LYS A 278 -11.03 19.19 -13.97
C LYS A 278 -10.01 19.44 -12.86
N VAL A 279 -10.29 20.39 -11.97
CA VAL A 279 -9.46 20.63 -10.79
C VAL A 279 -9.57 19.45 -9.83
N LEU A 280 -8.40 18.96 -9.41
CA LEU A 280 -8.29 17.83 -8.51
C LEU A 280 -8.15 18.28 -7.05
N LYS A 281 -8.71 17.47 -6.16
CA LYS A 281 -8.63 17.61 -4.70
C LYS A 281 -7.39 16.91 -4.16
N PRO A 282 -6.83 17.37 -3.02
CA PRO A 282 -7.32 18.48 -2.20
C PRO A 282 -6.81 19.84 -2.67
N CYS A 283 -7.41 20.90 -2.11
CA CYS A 283 -6.72 22.18 -2.05
C CYS A 283 -5.61 22.08 -1.02
N ARG A 284 -4.38 22.40 -1.41
CA ARG A 284 -3.18 22.32 -0.57
C ARG A 284 -2.79 23.71 -0.09
N PHE A 285 -2.36 23.78 1.16
CA PHE A 285 -1.88 24.99 1.81
C PHE A 285 -0.48 24.74 2.33
N ASP A 286 0.45 25.62 1.95
CA ASP A 286 1.83 25.60 2.43
C ASP A 286 2.08 26.88 3.21
N ILE A 287 2.43 26.75 4.49
CA ILE A 287 2.77 27.86 5.38
C ILE A 287 4.25 27.73 5.74
N ASN A 288 5.05 28.73 5.38
CA ASN A 288 6.48 28.72 5.72
C ASN A 288 6.69 29.13 7.18
N ASP A 289 7.23 28.25 8.02
CA ASP A 289 7.43 28.56 9.44
C ASP A 289 8.46 29.67 9.69
N LYS A 290 9.41 29.87 8.76
CA LYS A 290 10.44 30.94 8.89
C LYS A 290 9.91 32.32 8.52
N ASN A 291 8.83 32.36 7.73
CA ASN A 291 8.17 33.58 7.33
C ASN A 291 6.67 33.30 7.26
N SER A 292 5.98 33.44 8.40
CA SER A 292 4.55 33.12 8.55
C SER A 292 3.63 33.91 7.63
N ASP A 293 4.16 34.97 7.01
CA ASP A 293 3.44 35.81 6.04
C ASP A 293 3.48 35.21 4.62
N SER A 294 4.37 34.24 4.37
CA SER A 294 4.42 33.50 3.11
C SER A 294 3.53 32.26 3.20
N LYS A 295 2.26 32.44 2.79
CA LYS A 295 1.28 31.36 2.68
C LYS A 295 0.87 31.16 1.23
N ILE A 296 0.97 29.93 0.77
CA ILE A 296 0.62 29.54 -0.60
C ILE A 296 -0.59 28.62 -0.57
N MET A 297 -1.56 28.89 -1.44
CA MET A 297 -2.70 28.03 -1.70
C MET A 297 -2.57 27.44 -3.09
N SER A 298 -2.82 26.14 -3.21
CA SER A 298 -2.60 25.38 -4.43
C SER A 298 -3.79 24.53 -4.85
N TRP A 299 -4.07 24.50 -6.15
CA TRP A 299 -5.01 23.56 -6.80
C TRP A 299 -4.30 22.72 -7.84
N CYS A 300 -4.51 21.41 -7.79
CA CYS A 300 -3.95 20.49 -8.77
C CYS A 300 -4.79 20.52 -10.04
N ILE A 301 -4.15 20.71 -11.18
CA ILE A 301 -4.80 20.74 -12.50
C ILE A 301 -4.42 19.54 -13.37
N GLY A 302 -3.56 18.65 -12.87
CA GLY A 302 -3.21 17.41 -13.54
C GLY A 302 -2.05 16.66 -12.88
N TYR A 303 -1.87 15.41 -13.26
CA TYR A 303 -0.81 14.53 -12.77
C TYR A 303 -0.26 13.64 -13.90
N GLY A 304 0.94 13.08 -13.69
CA GLY A 304 1.65 12.28 -14.70
C GLY A 304 2.61 13.10 -15.57
N ASP A 305 2.96 12.55 -16.72
CA ASP A 305 4.10 13.01 -17.53
C ASP A 305 3.82 14.25 -18.40
N ASP A 306 2.56 14.63 -18.64
CA ASP A 306 2.23 15.85 -19.38
C ASP A 306 0.80 16.38 -19.11
N PRO A 307 0.58 17.13 -18.03
CA PRO A 307 -0.67 17.83 -17.86
C PRO A 307 -0.67 19.07 -18.76
N SER A 308 -1.19 18.94 -19.99
CA SER A 308 -1.38 20.08 -20.89
C SER A 308 -2.12 21.21 -20.18
N ILE A 309 -1.46 22.36 -20.02
CA ILE A 309 -2.03 23.54 -19.36
C ILE A 309 -2.94 24.25 -20.37
N PRO A 310 -4.24 24.41 -20.08
CA PRO A 310 -5.15 25.11 -20.98
C PRO A 310 -4.71 26.56 -21.24
N PRO A 311 -4.84 27.07 -22.48
CA PRO A 311 -4.53 28.48 -22.80
C PRO A 311 -5.31 29.49 -21.93
N SER A 312 -6.55 29.15 -21.53
CA SER A 312 -7.37 30.00 -20.64
C SER A 312 -6.74 30.21 -19.26
N ILE A 313 -6.05 29.19 -18.75
CA ILE A 313 -5.32 29.29 -17.47
C ILE A 313 -4.09 30.17 -17.66
N GLN A 314 -3.32 29.96 -18.74
CA GLN A 314 -2.10 30.74 -19.02
C GLN A 314 -2.36 32.25 -19.04
N THR A 315 -3.41 32.69 -19.72
CA THR A 315 -3.82 34.11 -19.77
C THR A 315 -4.19 34.65 -18.38
N SER A 316 -4.78 33.82 -17.52
CA SER A 316 -5.26 34.24 -16.20
C SER A 316 -4.16 34.31 -15.15
N LEU A 317 -3.04 33.61 -15.33
CA LEU A 317 -1.94 33.56 -14.34
C LEU A 317 -1.40 34.94 -13.98
N GLN A 318 -1.18 35.79 -14.99
CA GLN A 318 -0.62 37.13 -14.82
C GLN A 318 -1.55 38.05 -13.99
N SER A 319 -2.86 37.99 -14.25
CA SER A 319 -3.86 38.84 -13.62
C SER A 319 -4.03 38.58 -12.11
N PHE A 320 -3.64 37.40 -11.63
CA PHE A 320 -3.87 36.98 -10.24
C PHE A 320 -2.58 36.66 -9.48
N SER A 321 -1.41 37.03 -10.03
CA SER A 321 -0.10 36.65 -9.46
C SER A 321 0.01 35.15 -9.18
N ALA A 322 -0.59 34.34 -10.05
CA ALA A 322 -0.59 32.90 -9.92
C ALA A 322 0.59 32.31 -10.69
N THR A 323 1.18 31.25 -10.15
CA THR A 323 2.26 30.50 -10.78
C THR A 323 1.84 29.06 -11.01
N ILE A 324 2.49 28.41 -11.97
CA ILE A 324 2.38 26.97 -12.16
C ILE A 324 3.63 26.31 -11.61
N GLN A 325 3.44 25.33 -10.72
CA GLN A 325 4.51 24.51 -10.20
C GLN A 325 4.21 23.03 -10.44
N THR A 326 5.13 22.35 -11.12
CA THR A 326 5.14 20.89 -11.17
C THR A 326 5.93 20.36 -9.97
N SER A 327 5.25 19.60 -9.12
CA SER A 327 5.88 18.86 -8.03
C SER A 327 6.26 17.48 -8.52
N PRO A 328 7.49 16.99 -8.29
CA PRO A 328 7.85 15.62 -8.60
C PRO A 328 7.05 14.63 -7.75
N GLU A 329 7.15 13.35 -8.10
CA GLU A 329 6.67 12.24 -7.27
C GLU A 329 7.12 12.42 -5.81
N ARG A 330 6.19 12.28 -4.87
CA ARG A 330 6.44 12.53 -3.44
C ARG A 330 5.77 11.50 -2.56
N THR A 331 6.42 11.17 -1.46
CA THR A 331 5.86 10.35 -0.38
C THR A 331 5.53 11.23 0.81
N VAL A 332 4.28 11.11 1.27
CA VAL A 332 3.69 11.98 2.27
C VAL A 332 3.02 11.13 3.35
N ALA A 333 3.38 11.37 4.60
CA ALA A 333 2.61 10.94 5.75
C ALA A 333 1.43 11.89 5.97
N VAL A 334 0.28 11.31 6.28
CA VAL A 334 -1.00 12.00 6.33
C VAL A 334 -1.75 11.66 7.60
N LEU A 335 -2.10 12.70 8.36
CA LEU A 335 -2.93 12.62 9.55
C LEU A 335 -4.25 13.36 9.31
N ASN A 336 -5.38 12.69 9.56
CA ASN A 336 -6.69 13.33 9.48
C ASN A 336 -6.94 14.18 10.73
N ILE A 337 -7.47 15.39 10.53
CA ILE A 337 -7.84 16.30 11.62
C ILE A 337 -9.28 16.77 11.46
N PRO A 338 -9.98 17.14 12.56
CA PRO A 338 -11.37 17.58 12.47
C PRO A 338 -11.53 18.94 11.77
N GLU A 339 -10.53 19.82 11.89
CA GLU A 339 -10.58 21.18 11.33
C GLU A 339 -9.19 21.79 11.11
N ALA A 340 -9.08 22.68 10.13
CA ALA A 340 -7.86 23.45 9.86
C ALA A 340 -7.89 24.81 10.57
N THR A 341 -7.56 24.83 11.86
CA THR A 341 -7.13 26.06 12.57
C THR A 341 -5.61 26.07 12.71
N PRO A 342 -4.95 27.23 12.83
CA PRO A 342 -3.48 27.29 12.95
C PRO A 342 -2.92 26.40 14.07
N ASN A 343 -3.56 26.42 15.24
CA ASN A 343 -3.13 25.62 16.39
C ASN A 343 -3.37 24.11 16.19
N THR A 344 -4.52 23.73 15.63
CA THR A 344 -4.84 22.32 15.36
C THR A 344 -3.87 21.74 14.34
N VAL A 345 -3.61 22.46 13.25
CA VAL A 345 -2.70 22.01 12.18
C VAL A 345 -1.27 21.85 12.71
N LYS A 346 -0.75 22.82 13.47
CA LYS A 346 0.59 22.73 14.07
C LYS A 346 0.72 21.60 15.10
N THR A 347 -0.27 21.44 15.97
CA THR A 347 -0.28 20.34 16.96
C THR A 347 -0.32 18.98 16.27
N ALA A 348 -1.14 18.86 15.23
CA ALA A 348 -1.25 17.63 14.44
C ALA A 348 0.03 17.32 13.66
N GLU A 349 0.75 18.32 13.13
CA GLU A 349 2.05 18.09 12.50
C GLU A 349 3.07 17.54 13.51
N GLN A 350 3.19 18.16 14.69
CA GLN A 350 4.09 17.69 15.75
C GLN A 350 3.75 16.26 16.18
N GLN A 351 2.46 15.96 16.30
CA GLN A 351 1.98 14.61 16.61
C GLN A 351 2.32 13.62 15.49
N LEU A 352 2.14 14.01 14.22
CA LEU A 352 2.50 13.18 13.07
C LEU A 352 4.00 12.91 13.03
N ILE A 353 4.86 13.91 13.26
CA ILE A 353 6.31 13.74 13.36
C ILE A 353 6.66 12.72 14.44
N LYS A 354 6.07 12.85 15.63
CA LYS A 354 6.29 11.89 16.73
C LYS A 354 5.88 10.47 16.35
N TYR A 355 4.76 10.30 15.65
CA TYR A 355 4.33 8.99 15.16
C TYR A 355 5.32 8.40 14.15
N LEU A 356 5.81 9.21 13.22
CA LEU A 356 6.80 8.78 12.24
C LEU A 356 8.08 8.30 12.92
N GLU A 357 8.64 9.11 13.83
CA GLU A 357 9.86 8.76 14.56
C GLU A 357 9.66 7.49 15.41
N THR A 358 8.52 7.38 16.08
CA THR A 358 8.16 6.19 16.87
C THR A 358 8.11 4.95 16.00
N ASP A 359 7.61 5.05 14.77
CA ASP A 359 7.51 3.93 13.82
C ASP A 359 8.80 3.70 13.00
N GLY A 360 9.89 4.40 13.35
CA GLY A 360 11.18 4.31 12.68
C GLY A 360 11.23 4.95 11.30
N LEU A 361 10.33 5.89 10.99
CA LEU A 361 10.32 6.68 9.76
C LEU A 361 11.01 8.03 9.94
N THR A 362 11.64 8.52 8.88
CA THR A 362 12.35 9.80 8.90
C THR A 362 11.53 10.88 8.18
N PRO A 363 10.96 11.86 8.91
CA PRO A 363 10.30 13.00 8.29
C PRO A 363 11.33 13.89 7.58
N SER A 364 10.91 14.50 6.48
CA SER A 364 11.71 15.51 5.78
C SER A 364 11.93 16.73 6.66
N PRO A 365 13.14 17.32 6.67
CA PRO A 365 13.47 18.51 7.46
C PRO A 365 12.81 19.80 6.96
N SER A 366 11.88 19.71 5.99
CA SER A 366 11.12 20.85 5.49
C SER A 366 10.51 21.67 6.62
N SER A 367 10.75 22.98 6.57
CA SER A 367 10.22 23.98 7.50
C SER A 367 8.85 24.53 7.09
N SER A 368 8.18 23.88 6.14
CA SER A 368 6.83 24.29 5.72
C SER A 368 5.81 23.38 6.37
N LEU A 369 4.84 24.00 7.05
CA LEU A 369 3.64 23.35 7.54
C LEU A 369 2.66 23.17 6.37
N VAL A 370 2.30 21.92 6.07
CA VAL A 370 1.44 21.58 4.94
C VAL A 370 0.14 20.96 5.43
N PHE A 371 -0.98 21.51 4.96
CA PHE A 371 -2.29 20.87 5.17
C PHE A 371 -3.14 20.90 3.91
N ALA A 372 -4.11 20.01 3.86
CA ALA A 372 -4.97 19.76 2.72
C ALA A 372 -6.44 19.81 3.14
N GLN A 373 -7.26 20.46 2.32
CA GLN A 373 -8.70 20.56 2.53
C GLN A 373 -9.46 20.06 1.29
N TYR A 374 -10.37 19.10 1.50
CA TYR A 374 -11.09 18.41 0.43
C TYR A 374 -12.49 18.98 0.15
N ASP A 375 -13.04 19.72 1.11
CA ASP A 375 -14.36 20.34 1.03
C ASP A 375 -14.23 21.86 0.88
N GLU A 376 -15.20 22.46 0.20
CA GLU A 376 -15.32 23.91 0.08
C GLU A 376 -15.45 24.59 1.45
N VAL A 377 -14.89 25.80 1.59
CA VAL A 377 -14.85 26.56 2.86
C VAL A 377 -16.24 26.79 3.47
N PHE A 378 -17.29 26.82 2.65
CA PHE A 378 -18.67 27.10 3.06
C PHE A 378 -19.57 25.86 3.12
N LYS A 379 -19.05 24.66 2.79
CA LYS A 379 -19.86 23.44 2.87
C LYS A 379 -20.12 23.09 4.34
N MET A 380 -21.41 22.98 4.68
CA MET A 380 -21.88 22.49 5.97
C MET A 380 -21.74 20.96 6.03
N GLY A 381 -21.08 20.43 7.06
CA GLY A 381 -20.88 18.97 7.25
C GLY A 381 -19.50 18.61 7.82
N LYS A 382 -19.22 17.31 7.97
CA LYS A 382 -17.90 16.80 8.37
C LYS A 382 -16.90 17.09 7.25
N ARG A 383 -15.99 18.04 7.47
CA ARG A 383 -14.92 18.40 6.54
C ARG A 383 -13.80 17.39 6.64
N ARG A 384 -13.27 16.92 5.51
CA ARG A 384 -12.01 16.17 5.50
C ARG A 384 -10.86 17.16 5.39
N VAL A 385 -10.06 17.20 6.45
CA VAL A 385 -8.85 18.00 6.55
C VAL A 385 -7.71 17.08 6.94
N GLU A 386 -6.55 17.28 6.32
CA GLU A 386 -5.38 16.45 6.52
C GLU A 386 -4.14 17.31 6.75
N VAL A 387 -3.26 16.87 7.66
CA VAL A 387 -1.90 17.41 7.79
C VAL A 387 -0.93 16.49 7.08
N TRP A 388 -0.03 17.07 6.30
CA TRP A 388 0.87 16.38 5.39
C TRP A 388 2.32 16.62 5.83
N LYS A 389 3.11 15.55 5.95
CA LYS A 389 4.56 15.63 6.18
C LYS A 389 5.28 14.76 5.18
N ASP A 390 6.23 15.34 4.44
CA ASP A 390 7.02 14.56 3.49
C ASP A 390 7.94 13.58 4.24
N VAL A 391 8.14 12.38 3.68
CA VAL A 391 8.95 11.30 4.29
C VAL A 391 10.10 10.95 3.35
N THR A 392 11.33 10.88 3.88
CA THR A 392 12.54 10.66 3.06
C THR A 392 12.91 9.19 2.91
N SER A 393 12.57 8.35 3.89
CA SER A 393 12.72 6.90 3.84
C SER A 393 11.47 6.24 4.44
N ILE A 394 10.90 5.29 3.69
CA ILE A 394 9.74 4.49 4.11
C ILE A 394 10.19 3.09 4.55
N TRP A 395 11.29 2.63 3.97
CA TRP A 395 11.80 1.27 4.09
C TRP A 395 13.21 1.37 4.69
N ASN A 396 13.30 1.25 6.01
CA ASN A 396 14.58 1.04 6.69
C ASN A 396 14.92 -0.44 6.74
#